data_AF-A0A356T5P4-F1
#
_entry.id   AF-A0A356T5P4-F1
#
_cell.length_a   1.000
_cell.length_b   1.000
_cell.length_c   1.000
_cell.angle_alpha   90.00
_cell.angle_beta   90.00
_cell.angle_gamma   90.00
#
_symmetry.space_group_name_H-M   'P 1'
#
loop_
_entity.id
_entity.type
_entity.pdbx_description
1 polymer ?
#
loop_
_entity_poly.entity_id
_entity_poly.type
_entity_poly.pdbx_seq_one_letter_code
_entity_poly.pdbx_strand_id
1 'polypeptide(L)'
;MRFTLLFPLLLSMLLLSGCDDAPAPERDAGCVDCGRDGGPPADAGRADSGVPTMDAGPSDSGVAEDAAVIGSDAAEGAVCGFNRDCRADQRCECDEATGCFCMMGVRGTGQVGVDRCVDENDCASALCVGGPGGDFYCSDECVDASDCAGMLPQCTDIAFVGRICVREPPSE
;
A
#
# COMPACT_ATOMS: atom_id res chain seq x y z
N MET A 1 -26.77 -56.75 -10.67
CA MET A 1 -28.05 -56.12 -11.05
C MET A 1 -27.91 -54.63 -10.79
N ARG A 2 -27.86 -53.82 -11.85
CA ARG A 2 -27.65 -52.37 -11.81
C ARG A 2 -29.01 -51.70 -11.66
N PHE A 3 -29.20 -50.89 -10.61
CA PHE A 3 -30.41 -50.08 -10.44
C PHE A 3 -30.16 -48.70 -11.02
N THR A 4 -30.74 -48.47 -12.20
CA THR A 4 -30.80 -47.19 -12.90
C THR A 4 -32.19 -46.61 -12.68
N LEU A 5 -32.31 -45.52 -11.91
CA LEU A 5 -33.48 -44.65 -11.84
C LEU A 5 -32.95 -43.21 -11.67
N LEU A 6 -32.74 -42.42 -12.73
CA LEU A 6 -33.75 -41.57 -13.41
C LEU A 6 -34.60 -40.76 -12.42
N PHE A 7 -34.06 -39.63 -11.95
CA PHE A 7 -34.83 -38.54 -11.37
C PHE A 7 -34.93 -37.41 -12.40
N PRO A 8 -36.15 -37.09 -12.91
CA PRO A 8 -36.34 -36.09 -13.94
C PRO A 8 -36.50 -34.67 -13.35
N LEU A 9 -35.93 -33.70 -14.07
CA LEU A 9 -36.54 -32.41 -14.44
C LEU A 9 -37.59 -31.82 -13.47
N LEU A 10 -37.16 -30.85 -12.67
CA LEU A 10 -38.04 -29.77 -12.20
C LEU A 10 -37.42 -28.41 -12.53
N LEU A 11 -37.96 -27.88 -13.61
CA LEU A 11 -37.90 -26.53 -14.13
C LEU A 11 -38.39 -25.53 -13.07
N SER A 12 -37.59 -24.52 -12.73
CA SER A 12 -38.09 -23.27 -12.15
C SER A 12 -37.23 -22.11 -12.64
N MET A 13 -37.63 -21.61 -13.81
CA MET A 13 -37.40 -20.23 -14.22
C MET A 13 -38.08 -19.30 -13.20
N LEU A 14 -37.30 -18.40 -12.60
CA LEU A 14 -37.78 -17.15 -12.01
C LEU A 14 -36.88 -16.03 -12.56
N LEU A 15 -37.13 -15.69 -13.82
CA LEU A 15 -36.84 -14.38 -14.40
C LEU A 15 -38.14 -13.59 -14.35
N LEU A 16 -38.16 -12.43 -13.69
CA LEU A 16 -38.77 -11.15 -14.14
C LEU A 16 -38.94 -10.17 -12.97
N SER A 17 -38.18 -9.07 -13.01
CA SER A 17 -38.51 -7.67 -12.63
C SER A 17 -37.17 -6.94 -12.46
N GLY A 18 -36.64 -6.26 -13.47
CA GLY A 18 -37.06 -4.94 -13.97
C GLY A 18 -35.94 -3.96 -13.57
N CYS A 19 -35.16 -3.42 -14.52
CA CYS A 19 -35.26 -2.05 -15.05
C CYS A 19 -35.38 -0.99 -13.94
N ASP A 20 -34.65 0.11 -13.84
CA ASP A 20 -33.63 0.82 -14.62
C ASP A 20 -33.41 2.06 -13.74
N ASP A 21 -32.17 2.48 -13.41
CA ASP A 21 -31.90 3.89 -13.12
C ASP A 21 -30.38 4.12 -13.05
N ALA A 22 -29.79 4.21 -14.24
CA ALA A 22 -28.52 4.88 -14.44
C ALA A 22 -28.82 6.31 -14.94
N PRO A 23 -28.52 7.37 -14.18
CA PRO A 23 -28.35 8.68 -14.79
C PRO A 23 -26.95 8.77 -15.44
N ALA A 24 -26.97 9.06 -16.74
CA ALA A 24 -25.83 9.40 -17.58
C ALA A 24 -25.08 10.66 -17.06
N PRO A 25 -23.82 10.90 -17.49
CA PRO A 25 -23.07 12.08 -17.09
C PRO A 25 -23.53 13.32 -17.86
N GLU A 26 -24.04 14.33 -17.15
CA GLU A 26 -24.25 15.65 -17.73
C GLU A 26 -22.91 16.40 -17.80
N ARG A 27 -22.39 16.51 -19.02
CA ARG A 27 -21.50 17.61 -19.42
C ARG A 27 -22.40 18.79 -19.74
N ASP A 28 -22.30 19.90 -19.02
CA ASP A 28 -22.11 21.24 -19.61
C ASP A 28 -21.99 22.36 -18.58
N ALA A 29 -21.46 23.49 -19.06
CA ALA A 29 -21.17 24.77 -18.39
C ALA A 29 -19.85 24.77 -17.58
N GLY A 30 -18.71 25.19 -18.11
CA GLY A 30 -18.51 26.41 -18.89
C GLY A 30 -18.39 27.59 -17.92
N CYS A 31 -17.22 27.80 -17.32
CA CYS A 31 -16.91 29.08 -16.69
C CYS A 31 -16.61 30.11 -17.80
N VAL A 32 -17.67 30.75 -18.27
CA VAL A 32 -17.62 32.02 -18.99
C VAL A 32 -17.50 33.12 -17.93
N ASP A 33 -16.27 33.35 -17.45
CA ASP A 33 -15.82 34.69 -16.99
C ASP A 33 -14.29 34.70 -16.80
N CYS A 34 -13.56 34.51 -17.90
CA CYS A 34 -12.16 34.91 -17.98
C CYS A 34 -12.08 36.21 -18.78
N GLY A 35 -12.31 37.33 -18.10
CA GLY A 35 -11.99 38.63 -18.67
C GLY A 35 -12.24 39.81 -17.74
N ARG A 36 -11.20 40.66 -17.64
CA ARG A 36 -11.25 42.14 -17.45
C ARG A 36 -10.97 42.63 -16.02
N ASP A 37 -10.00 43.50 -15.71
CA ASP A 37 -8.94 44.26 -16.40
C ASP A 37 -7.96 44.73 -15.31
N GLY A 38 -6.66 44.86 -15.59
CA GLY A 38 -5.81 45.79 -14.83
C GLY A 38 -4.35 45.41 -14.59
N GLY A 39 -3.50 45.57 -15.60
CA GLY A 39 -2.10 45.94 -15.39
C GLY A 39 -1.65 46.87 -16.52
N PRO A 40 -0.44 47.48 -16.48
CA PRO A 40 0.38 48.00 -15.37
C PRO A 40 0.76 49.50 -15.65
N PRO A 41 1.76 50.15 -15.01
CA PRO A 41 3.17 49.92 -15.39
C PRO A 41 4.24 50.03 -14.26
N ALA A 42 5.33 49.28 -14.50
CA ALA A 42 6.76 49.53 -14.31
C ALA A 42 7.29 50.38 -13.12
N ASP A 43 8.31 49.87 -12.40
CA ASP A 43 9.71 50.21 -12.72
C ASP A 43 10.77 49.44 -11.88
N ALA A 44 11.79 49.00 -12.63
CA ALA A 44 13.20 48.70 -12.36
C ALA A 44 13.76 48.56 -10.91
N GLY A 45 14.45 47.43 -10.69
CA GLY A 45 15.51 47.26 -9.69
C GLY A 45 16.46 46.12 -10.07
N ARG A 46 17.76 46.39 -10.09
CA ARG A 46 18.85 45.68 -10.78
C ARG A 46 19.52 44.59 -9.92
N ALA A 47 20.18 43.65 -10.61
CA ALA A 47 21.00 42.51 -10.17
C ALA A 47 21.96 42.74 -8.98
N ASP A 48 22.27 41.68 -8.22
CA ASP A 48 23.65 41.17 -8.12
C ASP A 48 23.77 39.76 -7.52
N SER A 49 24.93 39.18 -7.81
CA SER A 49 25.42 37.82 -7.62
C SER A 49 25.62 37.43 -6.16
N GLY A 50 25.47 36.14 -5.85
CA GLY A 50 25.92 35.58 -4.57
C GLY A 50 25.65 34.09 -4.45
N VAL A 51 26.57 33.27 -4.97
CA VAL A 51 26.71 31.85 -4.58
C VAL A 51 27.45 31.83 -3.23
N PRO A 52 26.85 31.35 -2.12
CA PRO A 52 27.65 30.93 -1.00
C PRO A 52 28.03 29.46 -1.22
N THR A 53 29.26 29.23 -1.66
CA THR A 53 29.93 27.94 -1.46
C THR A 53 30.13 27.78 0.05
N MET A 54 29.33 26.95 0.71
CA MET A 54 29.63 26.46 2.05
C MET A 54 30.19 25.05 1.91
N ASP A 55 31.51 24.98 2.08
CA ASP A 55 32.26 23.77 2.33
C ASP A 55 32.04 23.40 3.80
N ALA A 56 31.43 22.25 4.07
CA ALA A 56 31.27 21.69 5.40
C ALA A 56 31.74 20.24 5.36
N GLY A 57 32.82 19.96 6.11
CA GLY A 57 33.44 18.65 6.25
C GLY A 57 32.51 17.58 6.85
N PRO A 58 33.03 16.35 7.05
CA PRO A 58 32.22 15.17 7.28
C PRO A 58 31.46 15.32 8.60
N SER A 59 30.15 15.51 8.51
CA SER A 59 29.26 15.46 9.66
C SER A 59 29.00 13.99 9.94
N ASP A 60 29.77 13.46 10.88
CA ASP A 60 29.46 12.23 11.57
C ASP A 60 28.16 12.47 12.34
N SER A 61 27.06 11.91 11.84
CA SER A 61 25.75 12.01 12.45
C SER A 61 25.07 10.67 12.28
N GLY A 62 25.30 9.79 13.26
CA GLY A 62 24.41 8.68 13.53
C GLY A 62 23.03 9.24 13.85
N VAL A 63 22.20 9.31 12.82
CA VAL A 63 20.77 9.58 12.95
C VAL A 63 20.09 8.21 12.99
N ALA A 64 19.45 7.92 14.12
CA ALA A 64 18.33 7.00 14.09
C ALA A 64 17.29 7.72 13.23
N GLU A 65 17.14 7.28 11.98
CA GLU A 65 16.17 7.82 11.06
C GLU A 65 14.79 7.43 11.60
N ASP A 66 14.08 8.40 12.18
CA ASP A 66 12.63 8.33 12.30
C ASP A 66 12.12 7.91 10.93
N ALA A 67 11.40 6.77 10.87
CA ALA A 67 10.88 6.18 9.65
C ALA A 67 10.27 7.29 8.78
N ALA A 68 11.04 7.73 7.77
CA ALA A 68 10.56 8.72 6.84
C ALA A 68 9.26 8.15 6.28
N VAL A 69 8.23 8.98 6.12
CA VAL A 69 7.09 8.59 5.30
C VAL A 69 7.66 8.35 3.91
N ILE A 70 7.89 7.09 3.57
CA ILE A 70 8.48 6.72 2.31
C ILE A 70 7.34 6.86 1.33
N GLY A 71 7.41 7.93 0.51
CA GLY A 71 6.41 8.17 -0.53
C GLY A 71 6.28 6.92 -1.38
N SER A 72 5.06 6.61 -1.82
CA SER A 72 4.65 5.34 -2.45
C SER A 72 5.28 5.01 -3.82
N ASP A 73 6.45 5.57 -4.13
CA ASP A 73 7.15 5.50 -5.40
C ASP A 73 8.67 5.65 -5.22
N ALA A 74 9.20 5.22 -4.07
CA ALA A 74 10.63 5.30 -3.78
C ALA A 74 11.45 4.53 -4.82
N ALA A 75 12.61 5.08 -5.17
CA ALA A 75 13.50 4.51 -6.18
C ALA A 75 14.30 3.32 -5.63
N GLU A 76 14.97 2.60 -6.54
CA GLU A 76 15.83 1.49 -6.16
C GLU A 76 16.92 1.94 -5.17
N GLY A 77 17.15 1.14 -4.13
CA GLY A 77 18.08 1.41 -3.05
C GLY A 77 17.57 2.39 -1.98
N ALA A 78 16.36 2.94 -2.11
CA ALA A 78 15.73 3.69 -1.03
C ALA A 78 15.32 2.74 0.10
N VAL A 79 15.33 3.25 1.34
CA VAL A 79 14.74 2.53 2.49
C VAL A 79 13.26 2.25 2.19
N CYS A 80 12.72 1.16 2.73
CA CYS A 80 11.29 0.83 2.66
C CYS A 80 10.87 0.08 3.92
N GLY A 81 9.59 0.14 4.28
CA GLY A 81 8.97 -0.76 5.25
C GLY A 81 8.11 -1.82 4.57
N PHE A 82 7.47 -1.48 3.46
CA PHE A 82 6.57 -2.33 2.71
C PHE A 82 6.75 -2.17 1.21
N ASN A 83 6.21 -3.13 0.44
CA ASN A 83 6.17 -3.02 -1.02
C ASN A 83 5.51 -1.73 -1.52
N ARG A 84 4.52 -1.18 -0.80
CA ARG A 84 3.80 0.04 -1.22
C ARG A 84 4.69 1.28 -1.23
N ASP A 85 5.80 1.26 -0.52
CA ASP A 85 6.76 2.36 -0.43
C ASP A 85 7.62 2.44 -1.70
N CYS A 86 7.80 1.31 -2.39
CA CYS A 86 8.59 1.21 -3.59
C CYS A 86 7.76 1.43 -4.85
N ARG A 87 8.42 1.78 -5.97
CA ARG A 87 7.79 1.78 -7.30
C ARG A 87 7.17 0.42 -7.64
N ALA A 88 6.15 0.43 -8.49
CA ALA A 88 5.38 -0.77 -8.85
C ALA A 88 6.19 -1.91 -9.47
N ASP A 89 7.35 -1.62 -10.08
CA ASP A 89 8.29 -2.60 -10.66
C ASP A 89 9.39 -3.07 -9.68
N GLN A 90 9.26 -2.66 -8.42
CA GLN A 90 10.17 -2.95 -7.32
C GLN A 90 9.43 -3.63 -6.17
N ARG A 91 10.20 -4.29 -5.31
CA ARG A 91 9.74 -4.86 -4.04
C ARG A 91 10.65 -4.41 -2.90
N CYS A 92 10.09 -4.37 -1.70
CA CYS A 92 10.86 -4.10 -0.49
C CYS A 92 11.56 -5.40 -0.06
N GLU A 93 12.89 -5.43 -0.09
CA GLU A 93 13.71 -6.56 0.35
C GLU A 93 14.37 -6.21 1.67
N CYS A 94 14.19 -7.08 2.67
CA CYS A 94 14.73 -6.89 4.01
C CYS A 94 15.87 -7.87 4.28
N ASP A 95 16.98 -7.35 4.77
CA ASP A 95 18.10 -8.14 5.28
C ASP A 95 18.42 -7.66 6.70
N GLU A 96 18.57 -8.60 7.64
CA GLU A 96 18.78 -8.26 9.05
C GLU A 96 20.10 -7.49 9.29
N ALA A 97 21.08 -7.61 8.39
CA ALA A 97 22.38 -6.95 8.54
C ALA A 97 22.39 -5.53 7.98
N THR A 98 21.60 -5.26 6.94
CA THR A 98 21.65 -4.00 6.19
C THR A 98 20.38 -3.17 6.28
N GLY A 99 19.24 -3.78 6.60
CA GLY A 99 17.92 -3.14 6.62
C GLY A 99 17.07 -3.48 5.39
N CYS A 100 15.99 -2.74 5.22
CA CYS A 100 15.02 -2.95 4.14
C CYS A 100 15.18 -1.89 3.05
N PHE A 101 15.30 -2.34 1.79
CA PHE A 101 15.48 -1.45 0.64
C PHE A 101 14.65 -1.86 -0.58
N CYS A 102 14.25 -0.87 -1.37
CA CYS A 102 13.55 -1.10 -2.63
C CYS A 102 14.50 -1.72 -3.66
N MET A 103 14.17 -2.92 -4.13
CA MET A 103 14.96 -3.68 -5.09
C MET A 103 14.11 -4.04 -6.30
N MET A 104 14.72 -4.10 -7.48
CA MET A 104 14.03 -4.50 -8.70
C MET A 104 13.47 -5.93 -8.59
N GLY A 105 12.20 -6.09 -8.98
CA GLY A 105 11.58 -7.39 -9.27
C GLY A 105 10.14 -7.51 -8.82
N VAL A 106 9.61 -8.73 -8.92
CA VAL A 106 8.18 -9.01 -8.79
C VAL A 106 7.77 -9.12 -7.33
N ARG A 107 6.67 -8.46 -6.97
CA ARG A 107 6.06 -8.56 -5.63
C ARG A 107 5.33 -9.88 -5.46
N GLY A 108 5.23 -10.32 -4.22
CA GLY A 108 4.30 -11.37 -3.81
C GLY A 108 2.84 -11.00 -4.09
N THR A 109 1.96 -11.98 -3.91
CA THR A 109 0.51 -11.81 -4.13
C THR A 109 -0.34 -12.26 -2.96
N GLY A 110 0.29 -12.81 -1.91
CA GLY A 110 -0.39 -13.32 -0.74
C GLY A 110 -1.16 -12.23 0.01
N GLN A 111 -2.39 -12.58 0.40
CA GLN A 111 -3.36 -11.73 1.07
C GLN A 111 -3.24 -11.79 2.59
N VAL A 112 -3.43 -10.64 3.23
CA VAL A 112 -3.34 -10.46 4.68
C VAL A 112 -4.20 -11.46 5.45
N GLY A 113 -3.57 -12.22 6.35
CA GLY A 113 -4.17 -13.20 7.25
C GLY A 113 -4.89 -14.37 6.57
N VAL A 114 -4.86 -14.46 5.24
CA VAL A 114 -5.50 -15.53 4.45
C VAL A 114 -4.44 -16.49 3.94
N ASP A 115 -3.44 -15.96 3.23
CA ASP A 115 -2.43 -16.77 2.57
C ASP A 115 -1.27 -17.04 3.50
N ARG A 116 -0.79 -18.29 3.45
CA ARG A 116 0.43 -18.70 4.14
C ARG A 116 1.64 -18.25 3.33
N CYS A 117 2.72 -17.94 4.04
CA CYS A 117 4.00 -17.54 3.45
C CYS A 117 5.13 -18.39 4.02
N VAL A 118 6.18 -18.56 3.22
CA VAL A 118 7.47 -19.10 3.63
C VAL A 118 8.41 -17.96 4.01
N ASP A 119 8.38 -16.88 3.24
CA ASP A 119 9.15 -15.66 3.47
C ASP A 119 8.36 -14.43 3.02
N GLU A 120 8.90 -13.23 3.28
CA GLU A 120 8.30 -11.95 2.90
C GLU A 120 7.96 -11.82 1.40
N ASN A 121 8.69 -12.48 0.50
CA ASN A 121 8.51 -12.32 -0.95
C ASN A 121 7.22 -12.97 -1.47
N ASP A 122 6.57 -13.84 -0.68
CA ASP A 122 5.27 -14.41 -1.02
C ASP A 122 4.12 -13.39 -0.91
N CYS A 123 4.30 -12.36 -0.08
CA CYS A 123 3.23 -11.47 0.36
C CYS A 123 3.14 -10.18 -0.47
N ALA A 124 1.92 -9.72 -0.73
CA ALA A 124 1.70 -8.46 -1.46
C ALA A 124 2.39 -7.26 -0.77
N SER A 125 2.47 -7.29 0.56
CA SER A 125 3.06 -6.25 1.42
C SER A 125 4.57 -6.36 1.63
N ALA A 126 5.20 -7.50 1.30
CA ALA A 126 6.53 -7.91 1.78
C ALA A 126 6.63 -8.22 3.29
N LEU A 127 5.54 -8.69 3.91
CA LEU A 127 5.55 -9.02 5.33
C LEU A 127 4.96 -10.41 5.62
N CYS A 128 5.78 -11.29 6.18
CA CYS A 128 5.41 -12.65 6.60
C CYS A 128 5.54 -12.79 8.13
N VAL A 129 4.43 -13.03 8.85
CA VAL A 129 4.43 -13.04 10.33
C VAL A 129 3.87 -14.32 10.90
N GLY A 130 4.25 -14.61 12.14
CA GLY A 130 3.78 -15.77 12.88
C GLY A 130 2.28 -15.69 13.19
N GLY A 131 1.56 -16.73 12.78
CA GLY A 131 0.14 -16.93 13.04
C GLY A 131 -0.14 -17.96 14.14
N PRO A 132 -1.39 -18.43 14.25
CA PRO A 132 -1.78 -19.52 15.13
C PRO A 132 -1.08 -20.83 14.75
N GLY A 133 -0.80 -21.69 15.73
CA GLY A 133 -0.29 -23.05 15.49
C GLY A 133 1.17 -23.14 15.01
N GLY A 134 1.90 -22.03 14.96
CA GLY A 134 3.29 -21.99 14.48
C GLY A 134 3.42 -21.85 12.95
N ASP A 135 2.30 -21.66 12.25
CA ASP A 135 2.28 -21.32 10.84
C ASP A 135 2.59 -19.83 10.62
N PHE A 136 3.01 -19.45 9.41
CA PHE A 136 3.23 -18.06 9.01
C PHE A 136 2.21 -17.65 7.95
N TYR A 137 1.74 -16.41 8.06
CA TYR A 137 0.75 -15.81 7.17
C TYR A 137 1.21 -14.45 6.71
N CYS A 138 0.79 -14.08 5.50
CA CYS A 138 1.01 -12.74 4.99
C CYS A 138 0.32 -11.73 5.89
N SER A 139 1.05 -10.68 6.28
CA SER A 139 0.53 -9.54 7.05
C SER A 139 0.48 -8.31 6.16
N ASP A 140 -0.13 -7.24 6.64
CA ASP A 140 -0.08 -5.94 6.01
C ASP A 140 -0.04 -4.84 7.08
N GLU A 141 0.24 -3.60 6.68
CA GLU A 141 0.03 -2.44 7.51
C GLU A 141 -1.47 -2.29 7.82
N CYS A 142 -1.79 -1.67 8.96
CA CYS A 142 -3.18 -1.47 9.34
C CYS A 142 -3.40 -0.14 10.03
N VAL A 143 -4.59 0.42 9.81
CA VAL A 143 -5.12 1.55 10.56
C VAL A 143 -5.89 1.09 11.79
N ASP A 144 -6.69 0.04 11.63
CA ASP A 144 -7.39 -0.60 12.72
C ASP A 144 -7.66 -2.08 12.41
N ALA A 145 -8.36 -2.77 13.31
CA ALA A 145 -8.62 -4.20 13.17
C ALA A 145 -9.47 -4.57 11.94
N SER A 146 -10.16 -3.61 11.31
CA SER A 146 -10.96 -3.87 10.11
C SER A 146 -10.13 -4.02 8.83
N ASP A 147 -8.89 -3.54 8.83
CA ASP A 147 -7.91 -3.78 7.75
C ASP A 147 -7.31 -5.19 7.81
N CYS A 148 -7.53 -5.86 8.94
CA CYS A 148 -6.98 -7.16 9.26
C CYS A 148 -8.00 -8.28 9.02
N ALA A 149 -7.53 -9.44 8.60
CA ALA A 149 -8.40 -10.54 8.18
C ALA A 149 -7.87 -11.91 8.65
N GLY A 150 -8.76 -12.91 8.57
CA GLY A 150 -8.42 -14.31 8.75
C GLY A 150 -7.67 -14.61 10.05
N MET A 151 -6.48 -15.21 9.90
CA MET A 151 -5.63 -15.67 11.01
C MET A 151 -4.88 -14.55 11.74
N LEU A 152 -4.92 -13.33 11.23
CA LEU A 152 -4.23 -12.16 11.79
C LEU A 152 -5.21 -11.00 12.02
N PRO A 153 -6.17 -11.11 12.96
CA PRO A 153 -7.28 -10.16 13.07
C PRO A 153 -6.97 -8.89 13.88
N GLN A 154 -5.78 -8.75 14.47
CA GLN A 154 -5.46 -7.64 15.38
C GLN A 154 -4.53 -6.64 14.72
N CYS A 155 -4.86 -5.35 14.76
CA CYS A 155 -3.95 -4.29 14.34
C CYS A 155 -3.11 -3.82 15.53
N THR A 156 -1.81 -4.12 15.52
CA THR A 156 -0.90 -3.85 16.65
C THR A 156 0.31 -3.05 16.22
N ASP A 157 0.70 -2.07 17.04
CA ASP A 157 1.94 -1.33 16.86
C ASP A 157 3.14 -2.14 17.35
N ILE A 158 4.05 -2.48 16.43
CA ILE A 158 5.27 -3.21 16.71
C ILE A 158 6.43 -2.23 16.59
N ALA A 159 7.21 -2.10 17.66
CA ALA A 159 8.36 -1.21 17.69
C ALA A 159 9.27 -1.44 16.47
N PHE A 160 9.66 -0.35 15.81
CA PHE A 160 10.53 -0.31 14.62
C PHE A 160 9.95 -0.90 13.32
N VAL A 161 8.72 -1.48 13.35
CA VAL A 161 8.01 -1.94 12.14
C VAL A 161 6.80 -1.03 11.84
N GLY A 162 6.10 -0.60 12.89
CA GLY A 162 4.84 0.14 12.79
C GLY A 162 3.63 -0.75 13.05
N ARG A 163 2.45 -0.28 12.63
CA ARG A 163 1.19 -0.98 12.88
C ARG A 163 0.89 -2.02 11.81
N ILE A 164 0.80 -3.27 12.23
CA ILE A 164 0.61 -4.42 11.35
C ILE A 164 -0.46 -5.39 11.87
N CYS A 165 -1.00 -6.19 10.96
CA CYS A 165 -1.94 -7.25 11.29
C CYS A 165 -1.25 -8.46 11.93
N VAL A 166 -1.63 -8.80 13.15
CA VAL A 166 -1.06 -9.91 13.91
C VAL A 166 -2.14 -10.84 14.44
N ARG A 167 -1.73 -12.03 14.86
CA ARG A 167 -2.61 -12.98 15.55
C ARG A 167 -3.08 -12.42 16.89
N GLU A 168 -4.20 -12.93 17.38
CA GLU A 168 -4.61 -12.68 18.77
C GLU A 168 -3.59 -13.21 19.77
N PRO A 169 -3.31 -12.46 20.85
CA PRO A 169 -2.52 -12.97 21.95
C PRO A 169 -3.26 -14.14 22.63
N PRO A 170 -2.53 -15.11 23.20
CA PRO A 170 -3.16 -16.20 23.94
C PRO A 170 -3.95 -15.62 25.12
N SER A 171 -5.21 -16.06 25.29
CA SER A 171 -6.01 -15.73 26.46
C SER A 171 -5.42 -16.39 27.70
N GLU A 172 -5.18 -15.61 28.76
CA GLU A 172 -4.73 -16.12 30.08
C GLU A 172 -5.77 -16.98 30.80
#